data_AF-A0AAW3JMX0-F1
#
_entry.id   AF-A0AAW3JMX0-F1
#
_cell.length_a   1.000
_cell.length_b   1.000
_cell.length_c   1.000
_cell.angle_alpha   90.00
_cell.angle_beta   90.00
_cell.angle_gamma   90.00
#
_symmetry.space_group_name_H-M   'P 1'
#
loop_
_entity.id
_entity.type
_entity.pdbx_description
1 polymer ?
#
loop_
_entity_poly.entity_id
_entity_poly.type
_entity_poly.pdbx_seq_one_letter_code
_entity_poly.pdbx_strand_id
1 'polypeptide(L)'
;MKKVKLHNNIFIVARKSKQMKKLDYYIQMPDNKEFYMFTRNYSKVCYDICKAGTPVNKVIGEKTRNEAVMKLVKYLRFTMPYFAEEFALKIAA
;
A
#
# COMPACT_ATOMS: atom_id res chain seq x y z
N MET A 1 17.01 6.07 -3.90
CA MET A 1 15.77 5.73 -4.65
C MET A 1 14.89 6.96 -4.72
N LYS A 2 14.35 7.28 -5.90
CA LYS A 2 13.42 8.41 -6.08
C LYS A 2 12.15 8.14 -5.26
N LYS A 3 11.75 9.12 -4.43
CA LYS A 3 10.47 9.05 -3.72
C LYS A 3 9.37 9.33 -4.74
N VAL A 4 8.49 8.37 -4.98
CA VAL A 4 7.33 8.56 -5.84
C VAL A 4 6.20 9.11 -4.97
N LYS A 5 5.68 10.28 -5.36
CA LYS A 5 4.43 10.82 -4.83
C LYS A 5 3.37 10.54 -5.88
N LEU A 6 2.29 9.87 -5.51
CA LEU A 6 1.21 9.57 -6.45
C LEU A 6 0.21 10.72 -6.49
N HIS A 7 -0.48 10.89 -7.61
CA HIS A 7 -1.61 11.82 -7.69
C HIS A 7 -2.70 11.44 -6.68
N ASN A 8 -3.48 12.43 -6.22
CA ASN A 8 -4.53 12.19 -5.24
C ASN A 8 -5.59 11.21 -5.81
N ASN A 9 -6.19 10.40 -4.92
CA ASN A 9 -7.21 9.36 -5.18
C ASN A 9 -6.70 7.95 -5.54
N ILE A 10 -5.48 7.59 -5.13
CA ILE A 10 -5.00 6.20 -5.14
C ILE A 10 -4.86 5.70 -3.71
N PHE A 11 -5.52 4.58 -3.41
CA PHE A 11 -5.60 4.02 -2.06
C PHE A 11 -4.92 2.65 -1.99
N ILE A 12 -4.47 2.26 -0.81
CA ILE A 12 -4.08 0.89 -0.50
C ILE A 12 -5.15 0.25 0.39
N VAL A 13 -5.60 -0.94 0.00
CA VAL A 13 -6.59 -1.73 0.72
C VAL A 13 -5.96 -3.03 1.19
N ALA A 14 -6.14 -3.41 2.45
CA ALA A 14 -5.69 -4.69 2.98
C ALA A 14 -6.88 -5.63 3.25
N ARG A 15 -6.76 -6.87 2.79
CA ARG A 15 -7.73 -7.94 3.02
C ARG A 15 -7.04 -9.10 3.74
N LYS A 16 -7.77 -9.81 4.60
CA LYS A 16 -7.28 -11.09 5.13
C LYS A 16 -7.16 -12.07 3.96
N SER A 17 -5.98 -12.65 3.79
CA SER A 17 -5.77 -13.61 2.72
C SER A 17 -6.52 -14.90 2.99
N LYS A 18 -6.78 -15.68 1.92
CA LYS A 18 -7.21 -17.08 2.06
C LYS A 18 -6.14 -17.93 2.74
N GLN A 19 -4.87 -17.52 2.64
CA GLN A 19 -3.78 -18.15 3.39
C GLN A 19 -3.81 -17.74 4.86
N MET A 20 -3.68 -18.73 5.75
CA MET A 20 -3.64 -18.53 7.20
C MET A 20 -2.57 -17.50 7.60
N LYS A 21 -2.95 -16.55 8.46
CA LYS A 21 -2.06 -15.52 9.03
C LYS A 21 -1.37 -14.63 7.99
N LYS A 22 -2.04 -14.34 6.87
CA LYS A 22 -1.55 -13.42 5.82
C LYS A 22 -2.52 -12.27 5.54
N LEU A 23 -1.99 -11.19 4.98
CA LEU A 23 -2.72 -10.03 4.46
C LEU A 23 -2.35 -9.83 2.99
N ASP A 24 -3.38 -9.72 2.15
CA ASP A 24 -3.26 -9.35 0.74
C ASP A 24 -3.47 -7.84 0.62
N TYR A 25 -2.57 -7.16 -0.07
CA TYR A 25 -2.60 -5.73 -0.30
C TYR A 25 -2.94 -5.46 -1.76
N TYR A 26 -3.87 -4.53 -1.95
CA TYR A 26 -4.36 -4.09 -3.24
C TYR A 26 -4.17 -2.59 -3.36
N ILE A 27 -3.91 -2.12 -4.57
CA ILE A 27 -4.06 -0.72 -4.91
C ILE A 27 -5.47 -0.51 -5.45
N GLN A 28 -6.17 0.49 -4.94
CA GLN A 28 -7.50 0.85 -5.38
C GLN A 28 -7.43 2.16 -6.17
N MET A 29 -7.90 2.09 -7.40
CA MET A 29 -7.94 3.18 -8.36
C MET A 29 -9.18 4.08 -8.13
N PRO A 30 -9.22 5.30 -8.70
CA PRO A 30 -10.36 6.21 -8.57
C PRO A 30 -11.69 5.63 -9.07
N ASP A 31 -11.65 4.65 -9.97
CA ASP A 31 -12.83 3.91 -10.48
C ASP A 31 -13.22 2.71 -9.59
N ASN A 32 -12.69 2.64 -8.36
CA ASN A 32 -12.85 1.56 -7.40
C ASN A 32 -12.30 0.19 -7.82
N LYS A 33 -11.59 0.09 -8.96
CA LYS A 33 -10.91 -1.16 -9.33
C LYS A 33 -9.73 -1.41 -8.41
N GLU A 34 -9.64 -2.65 -7.94
CA GLU A 34 -8.55 -3.12 -7.09
C GLU A 34 -7.58 -3.96 -7.91
N PHE A 35 -6.30 -3.62 -7.86
CA PHE A 35 -5.23 -4.41 -8.46
C PHE A 35 -4.38 -5.00 -7.35
N TYR A 36 -4.15 -6.31 -7.41
CA TYR A 36 -3.32 -6.99 -6.43
C TYR A 36 -1.88 -6.48 -6.50
N MET A 37 -1.29 -6.21 -5.33
CA MET A 37 0.11 -5.79 -5.23
C MET A 37 0.98 -6.90 -4.66
N PHE A 38 0.68 -7.37 -3.44
CA PHE A 38 1.50 -8.33 -2.72
C PHE A 38 0.80 -8.89 -1.48
N THR A 39 1.31 -10.02 -0.98
CA THR A 39 0.90 -10.64 0.29
C THR A 39 2.00 -10.51 1.35
N ARG A 40 1.64 -10.27 2.61
CA ARG A 40 2.57 -10.29 3.75
C ARG A 40 2.00 -11.02 4.96
N ASN A 41 2.86 -11.31 5.94
CA ASN A 41 2.42 -11.82 7.24
C ASN A 41 1.41 -10.86 7.88
N TYR A 42 0.41 -11.45 8.53
CA TYR A 42 -0.63 -10.70 9.20
C TYR A 42 -0.05 -9.82 10.31
N SER A 43 -0.46 -8.55 10.29
CA SER A 43 -0.24 -7.59 11.37
C SER A 43 -1.56 -6.87 11.59
N LYS A 44 -2.08 -6.94 12.82
CA LYS A 44 -3.35 -6.29 13.18
C LYS A 44 -3.27 -4.79 12.89
N VAL A 45 -2.16 -4.14 13.24
CA VAL A 45 -1.96 -2.69 13.02
C VAL A 45 -1.98 -2.36 11.54
N CYS A 46 -1.27 -3.13 10.69
CA CYS A 46 -1.28 -2.87 9.24
C CYS A 46 -2.65 -3.13 8.62
N TYR A 47 -3.37 -4.17 9.08
CA TYR A 47 -4.74 -4.42 8.66
C TYR A 47 -5.66 -3.27 9.06
N ASP A 48 -5.63 -2.82 10.31
CA ASP A 48 -6.48 -1.72 10.78
C ASP A 48 -6.21 -0.41 10.04
N ILE A 49 -4.94 -0.13 9.70
CA ILE A 49 -4.58 1.04 8.87
C ILE A 49 -5.13 0.92 7.45
N CYS A 50 -5.09 -0.25 6.83
CA CYS A 50 -5.36 -0.38 5.39
C CYS A 50 -6.72 -1.00 5.04
N LYS A 51 -7.48 -1.55 6.00
CA LYS A 51 -8.73 -2.31 5.71
C LYS A 51 -9.84 -1.46 5.08
N ALA A 52 -9.88 -0.17 5.37
CA ALA A 52 -10.91 0.76 4.87
C ALA A 52 -10.46 1.52 3.61
N GLY A 53 -9.29 1.20 3.05
CA GLY A 53 -8.66 2.02 2.02
C GLY A 53 -7.98 3.24 2.64
N THR A 54 -6.66 3.32 2.53
CA THR A 54 -5.89 4.47 3.00
C THR A 54 -5.10 5.06 1.84
N PRO A 55 -5.06 6.40 1.67
CA PRO A 55 -4.29 7.01 0.59
C PRO A 55 -2.83 6.52 0.61
N VAL A 56 -2.31 6.11 -0.55
CA VAL A 56 -0.95 5.54 -0.64
C VAL A 56 0.09 6.51 -0.09
N ASN A 57 -0.04 7.81 -0.42
CA ASN A 57 0.84 8.86 0.09
C ASN A 57 0.81 8.97 1.63
N LYS A 58 -0.34 8.72 2.28
CA LYS A 58 -0.47 8.72 3.74
C LYS A 58 0.28 7.54 4.34
N VAL A 59 0.12 6.33 3.79
CA VAL A 59 0.84 5.14 4.26
C VAL A 59 2.35 5.30 4.06
N ILE A 60 2.81 5.76 2.90
CA ILE A 60 4.24 5.98 2.63
C ILE A 60 4.84 7.07 3.52
N GLY A 61 4.04 8.07 3.89
CA GLY A 61 4.42 9.17 4.77
C GLY A 61 4.37 8.86 6.27
N GLU A 62 3.80 7.71 6.66
CA GLU A 62 3.56 7.35 8.06
C GLU A 62 4.85 7.33 8.89
N LYS A 63 4.82 8.01 10.04
CA LYS A 63 5.95 8.12 10.97
C LYS A 63 5.57 7.44 12.28
N THR A 64 5.96 6.19 12.44
CA THR A 64 5.65 5.39 13.62
C THR A 64 6.85 4.58 14.10
N ARG A 65 6.87 4.24 15.39
CA ARG A 65 7.83 3.31 16.00
C ARG A 65 7.40 1.84 15.87
N ASN A 66 6.20 1.57 15.33
CA ASN A 66 5.73 0.21 15.15
C ASN A 66 6.50 -0.47 14.00
N GLU A 67 7.25 -1.53 14.32
CA GLU A 67 8.08 -2.23 13.34
C GLU A 67 7.31 -2.80 12.14
N ALA A 68 6.10 -3.32 12.36
CA ALA A 68 5.31 -3.91 11.28
C ALA A 68 4.93 -2.86 10.24
N VAL A 69 4.53 -1.68 10.71
CA VAL A 69 4.21 -0.53 9.84
C VAL A 69 5.48 0.01 9.18
N MET A 70 6.60 0.13 9.90
CA MET A 70 7.87 0.52 9.30
C MET A 70 8.31 -0.42 8.17
N LYS A 71 8.17 -1.74 8.38
CA LYS A 71 8.46 -2.76 7.37
C LYS A 71 7.50 -2.63 6.17
N LEU A 72 6.23 -2.27 6.38
CA LEU A 72 5.27 -1.98 5.29
C LEU A 72 5.69 -0.74 4.49
N VAL A 73 5.94 0.37 5.17
CA VAL A 73 6.38 1.65 4.58
C VAL A 73 7.65 1.46 3.76
N LYS A 74 8.66 0.77 4.31
CA LYS A 74 9.92 0.49 3.62
C LYS A 74 9.69 -0.33 2.35
N TYR A 75 8.82 -1.34 2.42
CA TYR A 75 8.50 -2.18 1.28
C TYR A 75 7.76 -1.39 0.19
N LEU A 76 6.72 -0.64 0.56
CA LEU A 76 5.99 0.21 -0.37
C LEU A 76 6.89 1.26 -1.03
N ARG A 77 7.78 1.91 -0.29
CA ARG A 77 8.75 2.86 -0.87
C ARG A 77 9.66 2.21 -1.90
N PHE A 78 9.98 0.93 -1.72
CA PHE A 78 10.83 0.17 -2.64
C PHE A 78 10.04 -0.28 -3.88
N THR A 79 8.82 -0.78 -3.72
CA THR A 79 8.02 -1.37 -4.81
C THR A 79 7.15 -0.37 -5.54
N MET A 80 6.84 0.79 -4.96
CA MET A 80 5.93 1.75 -5.59
C MET A 80 6.37 2.28 -6.96
N PRO A 81 7.65 2.51 -7.25
CA PRO A 81 8.07 2.87 -8.61
C PRO A 81 7.63 1.82 -9.64
N TYR A 82 7.84 0.53 -9.33
CA TYR A 82 7.43 -0.57 -10.20
C TYR A 82 5.91 -0.60 -10.41
N PHE A 83 5.13 -0.50 -9.34
CA PHE A 83 3.67 -0.46 -9.45
C PHE A 83 3.13 0.81 -10.14
N ALA A 84 3.85 1.93 -10.03
CA ALA A 84 3.49 3.15 -10.74
C ALA A 84 3.64 2.98 -12.26
N GLU A 85 4.67 2.27 -12.70
CA GLU A 85 4.88 1.92 -14.10
C GLU A 85 3.86 0.86 -14.55
N GLU A 86 3.75 -0.26 -13.82
CA GLU A 86 2.87 -1.39 -14.17
C GLU A 86 1.39 -0.99 -14.29
N PHE A 87 0.91 -0.15 -13.37
CA PHE A 87 -0.50 0.29 -13.35
C PHE A 87 -0.70 1.66 -14.02
N ALA A 88 0.30 2.19 -14.72
CA ALA A 88 0.28 3.51 -15.36
C ALA A 88 -0.22 4.63 -14.44
N LEU A 89 0.21 4.62 -13.17
CA LEU A 89 -0.21 5.58 -12.16
C LEU A 89 0.37 6.96 -12.46
N LYS A 90 -0.48 8.00 -12.37
CA LYS A 90 0.00 9.38 -12.48
C LYS A 90 0.86 9.75 -11.26
N ILE A 91 2.13 10.05 -11.51
CA ILE A 91 3.07 10.55 -10.51
C ILE A 91 2.89 12.06 -10.37
N ALA A 92 2.81 12.54 -9.13
CA ALA A 92 2.84 13.96 -8.82
C ALA A 92 4.28 14.47 -8.85
N ALA A 93 4.48 15.64 -9.50
CA ALA A 93 5.75 16.35 -9.53
C ALA A 93 6.19 16.81 -8.12
#